data_AF-A0A3Q0FDZ1-F1
#
_entry.id   AF-A0A3Q0FDZ1-F1
#
_cell.length_a   1.000
_cell.length_b   1.000
_cell.length_c   1.000
_cell.angle_alpha   90.00
_cell.angle_beta   90.00
_cell.angle_gamma   90.00
#
_symmetry.space_group_name_H-M   'P 1'
#
loop_
_entity.id
_entity.type
_entity.pdbx_description
1 polymer ?
#
loop_
_entity_poly.entity_id
_entity_poly.type
_entity_poly.pdbx_seq_one_letter_code
_entity_poly.pdbx_strand_id
1 'polypeptide(L)'
;MTLSEAYNMGYKLIMRAGVCMNYAAGTTKPLLVVELEAANQQVADLKKDNTALTARVEELTKAAEDAKIKAKAALDASQKKVVSLQSSVETLQTDLDKAKSDNAELLKDKVSALAERDTLLKEKLALEDQVCQERELGFQQGIGQCHYFYNTPLEDPNFDIMKLFVDGKLVDLGGSASPTAEETSPIPTTAAPADATPP
;
A
#
# COMPACT_ATOMS: atom_id res chain seq x y z
N MET A 1 -48.30 -5.87 -107.32
CA MET A 1 -47.98 -6.75 -106.20
C MET A 1 -47.49 -8.06 -106.78
N THR A 2 -46.24 -8.41 -106.57
CA THR A 2 -45.64 -9.64 -107.11
C THR A 2 -45.99 -10.84 -106.23
N LEU A 3 -45.96 -12.05 -106.79
CA LEU A 3 -46.28 -13.28 -106.05
C LEU A 3 -45.37 -13.46 -104.80
N SER A 4 -44.12 -13.02 -104.90
CA SER A 4 -43.13 -13.02 -103.80
C SER A 4 -43.51 -12.05 -102.68
N GLU A 5 -43.99 -10.85 -103.01
CA GLU A 5 -44.45 -9.87 -102.01
C GLU A 5 -45.71 -10.35 -101.28
N ALA A 6 -46.63 -11.00 -101.99
CA ALA A 6 -47.83 -11.59 -101.39
C ALA A 6 -47.47 -12.73 -100.42
N TYR A 7 -46.51 -13.59 -100.78
CA TYR A 7 -46.02 -14.66 -99.90
C TYR A 7 -45.30 -14.11 -98.65
N ASN A 8 -44.47 -13.09 -98.82
CA ASN A 8 -43.78 -12.42 -97.73
C ASN A 8 -44.75 -11.70 -96.78
N MET A 9 -45.79 -11.03 -97.32
CA MET A 9 -46.86 -10.47 -96.50
C MET A 9 -47.63 -11.54 -95.73
N GLY A 10 -48.00 -12.65 -96.39
CA GLY A 10 -48.66 -13.78 -95.74
C GLY A 10 -47.84 -14.35 -94.59
N TYR A 11 -46.53 -14.52 -94.78
CA TYR A 11 -45.62 -14.97 -93.73
C TYR A 11 -45.53 -13.99 -92.57
N LYS A 12 -45.38 -12.68 -92.85
CA LYS A 12 -45.39 -11.63 -91.82
C LYS A 12 -46.72 -11.58 -91.06
N LEU A 13 -47.84 -11.77 -91.75
CA LEU A 13 -49.18 -11.76 -91.15
C LEU A 13 -49.37 -12.97 -90.22
N ILE A 14 -48.96 -14.17 -90.67
CA ILE A 14 -49.01 -15.40 -89.86
C ILE A 14 -48.10 -15.28 -88.64
N MET A 15 -46.90 -14.74 -88.78
CA MET A 15 -46.00 -14.50 -87.64
C MET A 15 -46.62 -13.52 -86.64
N ARG A 16 -47.23 -12.43 -87.11
CA ARG A 16 -47.91 -11.45 -86.24
C ARG A 16 -49.15 -12.03 -85.57
N ALA A 17 -49.97 -12.78 -86.31
CA ALA A 17 -51.13 -13.48 -85.80
C ALA A 17 -50.71 -14.55 -84.78
N GLY A 18 -49.59 -15.25 -85.02
CA GLY A 18 -49.00 -16.20 -84.08
C GLY A 18 -48.57 -15.54 -82.77
N VAL A 19 -47.92 -14.37 -82.83
CA VAL A 19 -47.58 -13.57 -81.64
C VAL A 19 -48.84 -13.11 -80.89
N CYS A 20 -49.86 -12.63 -81.60
CA CYS A 20 -51.13 -12.19 -80.99
C CYS A 20 -51.92 -13.37 -80.39
N MET A 21 -51.95 -14.53 -81.05
CA MET A 21 -52.59 -15.74 -80.55
C MET A 21 -51.85 -16.31 -79.35
N ASN A 22 -50.51 -16.30 -79.35
CA ASN A 22 -49.72 -16.71 -78.19
C ASN A 22 -49.88 -15.77 -76.99
N TYR A 23 -50.06 -14.47 -77.25
CA TYR A 23 -50.42 -13.50 -76.23
C TYR A 23 -51.84 -13.76 -75.68
N ALA A 24 -52.83 -13.98 -76.55
CA ALA A 24 -54.21 -14.22 -76.17
C ALA A 24 -54.43 -15.59 -75.47
N ALA A 25 -53.68 -16.61 -75.89
CA ALA A 25 -53.69 -17.94 -75.29
C ALA A 25 -52.80 -18.05 -74.03
N GLY A 26 -52.05 -16.99 -73.69
CA GLY A 26 -51.14 -16.96 -72.53
C GLY A 26 -49.92 -17.89 -72.65
N THR A 27 -49.63 -18.43 -73.83
CA THR A 27 -48.55 -19.40 -74.05
C THR A 27 -47.16 -18.78 -74.08
N THR A 28 -47.04 -17.46 -74.27
CA THR A 28 -45.76 -16.74 -74.20
C THR A 28 -45.92 -15.46 -73.39
N LYS A 29 -45.24 -15.39 -72.23
CA LYS A 29 -45.18 -14.16 -71.43
C LYS A 29 -44.45 -13.07 -72.23
N PRO A 30 -44.99 -11.85 -72.33
CA PRO A 30 -44.27 -10.73 -72.93
C PRO A 30 -42.95 -10.47 -72.20
N LEU A 31 -41.88 -10.15 -72.92
CA LEU A 31 -40.56 -9.83 -72.34
C LEU A 31 -40.66 -8.77 -71.23
N LEU A 32 -41.45 -7.72 -71.47
CA LEU A 32 -41.73 -6.66 -70.50
C LEU A 32 -42.38 -7.16 -69.19
N VAL A 33 -43.18 -8.23 -69.25
CA VAL A 33 -43.80 -8.82 -68.06
C VAL A 33 -42.76 -9.61 -67.25
N VAL A 34 -41.84 -10.31 -67.92
CA VAL A 34 -40.73 -11.02 -67.24
C VAL A 34 -39.78 -10.03 -66.57
N GLU A 35 -39.44 -8.93 -67.24
CA GLU A 35 -38.61 -7.85 -66.68
C GLU A 35 -39.29 -7.18 -65.48
N LEU A 36 -40.61 -6.93 -65.56
CA LEU A 36 -41.38 -6.37 -64.46
C LEU A 36 -41.42 -7.31 -63.25
N GLU A 37 -41.60 -8.62 -63.46
CA GLU A 37 -41.55 -9.62 -62.39
C GLU A 37 -40.17 -9.69 -61.72
N ALA A 38 -39.10 -9.68 -62.52
CA ALA A 38 -37.73 -9.67 -62.01
C ALA A 38 -37.44 -8.38 -61.20
N ALA A 39 -37.87 -7.22 -61.69
CA ALA A 39 -37.72 -5.95 -60.97
C ALA A 39 -38.52 -5.95 -59.65
N ASN A 40 -39.76 -6.47 -59.66
CA ASN A 40 -40.58 -6.59 -58.46
C ASN A 40 -39.94 -7.53 -57.42
N GLN A 41 -39.35 -8.64 -57.87
CA GLN A 41 -38.62 -9.55 -56.99
C GLN A 41 -37.40 -8.85 -56.36
N GLN A 42 -36.60 -8.13 -57.17
CA GLN A 42 -35.48 -7.36 -56.65
C GLN A 42 -35.92 -6.30 -55.64
N VAL A 43 -37.02 -5.58 -55.90
CA VAL A 43 -37.58 -4.59 -54.96
C VAL A 43 -38.02 -5.27 -53.66
N ALA A 44 -38.62 -6.46 -53.73
CA ALA A 44 -39.00 -7.22 -52.54
C ALA A 44 -37.79 -7.66 -51.71
N ASP A 45 -36.74 -8.16 -52.38
CA ASP A 45 -35.50 -8.59 -51.74
C ASP A 45 -34.76 -7.39 -51.10
N LEU A 46 -34.61 -6.29 -51.83
CA LEU A 46 -34.02 -5.05 -51.32
C LEU A 46 -34.81 -4.48 -50.15
N LYS A 47 -36.15 -4.55 -50.19
CA LYS A 47 -36.99 -4.10 -49.08
C LYS A 47 -36.74 -4.94 -47.82
N LYS A 48 -36.61 -6.26 -47.97
CA LYS A 48 -36.27 -7.17 -46.87
C LYS A 48 -34.89 -6.84 -46.28
N ASP A 49 -33.88 -6.66 -47.12
CA ASP A 49 -32.54 -6.31 -46.69
C ASP A 49 -32.50 -4.95 -45.98
N ASN A 50 -33.27 -3.97 -46.47
CA ASN A 50 -33.37 -2.65 -45.86
C ASN A 50 -34.03 -2.72 -44.46
N THR A 51 -35.08 -3.54 -44.29
CA THR A 51 -35.66 -3.78 -42.96
C THR A 51 -34.68 -4.45 -42.00
N ALA A 52 -33.89 -5.42 -42.48
CA ALA A 52 -32.87 -6.09 -41.67
C ALA A 52 -31.73 -5.14 -41.27
N LEU A 53 -31.28 -4.30 -42.21
CA LEU A 53 -30.27 -3.26 -41.96
C LEU A 53 -30.78 -2.23 -40.94
N THR A 54 -32.03 -1.79 -41.07
CA THR A 54 -32.65 -0.83 -40.13
C THR A 54 -32.67 -1.40 -38.71
N ALA A 55 -33.12 -2.65 -38.54
CA ALA A 55 -33.13 -3.31 -37.24
C ALA A 55 -31.71 -3.45 -36.64
N ARG A 56 -30.72 -3.77 -37.48
CA ARG A 56 -29.32 -3.89 -37.04
C ARG A 56 -28.72 -2.54 -36.64
N VAL A 57 -29.08 -1.45 -37.33
CA VAL A 57 -28.66 -0.10 -36.96
C VAL A 57 -29.26 0.28 -35.60
N GLU A 58 -30.54 0.02 -35.37
CA GLU A 58 -31.20 0.28 -34.08
C GLU A 58 -30.59 -0.52 -32.92
N GLU A 59 -30.23 -1.77 -33.15
CA GLU A 59 -29.55 -2.61 -32.16
C GLU A 59 -28.16 -2.04 -31.82
N LEU A 60 -27.38 -1.69 -32.84
CA LEU A 60 -26.03 -1.14 -32.67
C LEU A 60 -26.04 0.24 -32.00
N THR A 61 -27.00 1.11 -32.34
CA THR A 61 -27.12 2.42 -31.69
C THR A 61 -27.48 2.27 -30.22
N LYS A 62 -28.42 1.39 -29.88
CA LYS A 62 -28.76 1.11 -28.49
C LYS A 62 -27.58 0.53 -27.71
N ALA A 63 -26.87 -0.45 -28.27
CA ALA A 63 -25.69 -1.03 -27.63
C ALA A 63 -24.57 0.01 -27.43
N ALA A 64 -24.39 0.93 -28.38
CA ALA A 64 -23.41 2.01 -28.28
C ALA A 64 -23.79 3.04 -27.20
N GLU A 65 -25.08 3.37 -27.06
CA GLU A 65 -25.58 4.26 -25.99
C GLU A 65 -25.39 3.62 -24.61
N ASP A 66 -25.75 2.36 -24.44
CA ASP A 66 -25.56 1.61 -23.20
C ASP A 66 -24.07 1.54 -22.81
N ALA A 67 -23.20 1.26 -23.79
CA ALA A 67 -21.75 1.24 -23.59
C ALA A 67 -21.20 2.62 -23.18
N LYS A 68 -21.70 3.70 -23.79
CA LYS A 68 -21.33 5.07 -23.46
C LYS A 68 -21.74 5.43 -22.03
N ILE A 69 -22.96 5.07 -21.61
CA ILE A 69 -23.43 5.29 -20.24
C ILE A 69 -22.55 4.52 -19.25
N LYS A 70 -22.26 3.26 -19.53
CA LYS A 70 -21.40 2.42 -18.68
C LYS A 70 -19.97 2.97 -18.57
N ALA A 71 -19.39 3.40 -19.69
CA ALA A 71 -18.05 4.00 -19.72
C ALA A 71 -18.00 5.31 -18.93
N LYS A 72 -19.04 6.15 -19.05
CA LYS A 72 -19.14 7.39 -18.28
C LYS A 72 -19.25 7.11 -16.77
N ALA A 73 -20.09 6.17 -16.36
CA ALA A 73 -20.22 5.79 -14.96
C ALA A 73 -18.90 5.24 -14.38
N ALA A 74 -18.17 4.42 -15.15
CA ALA A 74 -16.86 3.91 -14.76
C ALA A 74 -15.82 5.03 -14.64
N LEU A 75 -15.83 6.00 -15.56
CA LEU A 75 -14.96 7.18 -15.51
C LEU A 75 -15.23 8.01 -14.25
N ASP A 76 -16.50 8.35 -13.98
CA ASP A 76 -16.90 9.13 -12.80
C ASP A 76 -16.50 8.41 -11.49
N ALA A 77 -16.67 7.09 -11.43
CA ALA A 77 -16.24 6.29 -10.29
C ALA A 77 -14.71 6.31 -10.11
N SER A 78 -13.96 6.18 -11.20
CA SER A 78 -12.48 6.23 -11.16
C SER A 78 -11.98 7.60 -10.72
N GLN A 79 -12.59 8.69 -11.20
CA GLN A 79 -12.24 10.06 -10.82
C GLN A 79 -12.46 10.30 -9.32
N LYS A 80 -13.60 9.84 -8.77
CA LYS A 80 -13.86 9.91 -7.32
C LYS A 80 -12.78 9.19 -6.51
N LYS A 81 -12.36 8.00 -6.97
CA LYS A 81 -11.28 7.23 -6.31
C LYS A 81 -9.94 7.97 -6.36
N VAL A 82 -9.61 8.58 -7.50
CA VAL A 82 -8.38 9.39 -7.64
C VAL A 82 -8.39 10.56 -6.67
N VAL A 83 -9.48 11.32 -6.61
CA VAL A 83 -9.61 12.45 -5.67
C VAL A 83 -9.47 11.99 -4.22
N SER A 84 -10.13 10.89 -3.85
CA SER A 84 -10.01 10.33 -2.49
C SER A 84 -8.58 9.90 -2.15
N LEU A 85 -7.88 9.27 -3.09
CA LEU A 85 -6.48 8.88 -2.89
C LEU A 85 -5.56 10.10 -2.78
N GLN A 86 -5.80 11.14 -3.59
CA GLN A 86 -5.05 12.40 -3.50
C GLN A 86 -5.18 13.04 -2.12
N SER A 87 -6.41 13.17 -1.60
CA SER A 87 -6.63 13.71 -0.26
C SER A 87 -5.96 12.87 0.84
N SER A 88 -5.95 11.53 0.69
CA SER A 88 -5.24 10.65 1.62
C SER A 88 -3.72 10.86 1.58
N VAL A 89 -3.14 11.06 0.39
CA VAL A 89 -1.71 11.32 0.24
C VAL A 89 -1.32 12.66 0.88
N GLU A 90 -2.11 13.71 0.66
CA GLU A 90 -1.89 15.04 1.26
C GLU A 90 -1.96 14.98 2.80
N THR A 91 -2.90 14.19 3.34
CA THR A 91 -3.01 13.97 4.79
C THR A 91 -1.77 13.28 5.33
N LEU A 92 -1.34 12.18 4.71
CA LEU A 92 -0.15 11.44 5.13
C LEU A 92 1.15 12.26 5.00
N GLN A 93 1.24 13.13 4.00
CA GLN A 93 2.37 14.06 3.88
C GLN A 93 2.40 15.05 5.04
N THR A 94 1.25 15.61 5.40
CA THR A 94 1.13 16.53 6.54
C THR A 94 1.52 15.83 7.85
N ASP A 95 1.03 14.61 8.08
CA ASP A 95 1.37 13.82 9.26
C ASP A 95 2.86 13.46 9.31
N LEU A 96 3.46 13.13 8.17
CA LEU A 96 4.89 12.84 8.06
C LEU A 96 5.73 14.05 8.42
N ASP A 97 5.37 15.24 7.94
CA ASP A 97 6.12 16.46 8.21
C ASP A 97 5.97 16.89 9.68
N LYS A 98 4.78 16.70 10.26
CA LYS A 98 4.58 16.86 11.72
C LYS A 98 5.46 15.89 12.52
N ALA A 99 5.44 14.60 12.18
CA ALA A 99 6.24 13.59 12.87
C ALA A 99 7.76 13.85 12.76
N LYS A 100 8.22 14.41 11.63
CA LYS A 100 9.62 14.86 11.49
C LYS A 100 9.94 16.02 12.42
N SER A 101 9.05 17.00 12.53
CA SER A 101 9.21 18.14 13.43
C SER A 101 9.27 17.67 14.90
N ASP A 102 8.31 16.85 15.32
CA ASP A 102 8.25 16.31 16.68
C ASP A 102 9.50 15.48 17.01
N ASN A 103 9.98 14.66 16.07
CA ASN A 103 11.23 13.91 16.25
C ASN A 103 12.47 14.80 16.38
N ALA A 104 12.53 15.91 15.64
CA ALA A 104 13.63 16.86 15.74
C ALA A 104 13.66 17.52 17.12
N GLU A 105 12.49 17.85 17.67
CA GLU A 105 12.34 18.38 19.02
C GLU A 105 12.76 17.34 20.08
N LEU A 106 12.25 16.12 19.99
CA LEU A 106 12.62 15.03 20.91
C LEU A 106 14.14 14.72 20.89
N LEU A 107 14.79 14.82 19.74
CA LEU A 107 16.24 14.64 19.65
C LEU A 107 16.98 15.76 20.39
N LYS A 108 16.51 17.00 20.30
CA LYS A 108 17.08 18.14 21.02
C LYS A 108 16.92 17.96 22.53
N ASP A 109 15.74 17.55 22.97
CA ASP A 109 15.43 17.30 24.38
C ASP A 109 16.28 16.16 24.93
N LYS A 110 16.41 15.06 24.18
CA LYS A 110 17.28 13.94 24.53
C LYS A 110 18.74 14.37 24.71
N VAL A 111 19.27 15.20 23.81
CA VAL A 111 20.65 15.71 23.92
C VAL A 111 20.81 16.57 25.17
N SER A 112 19.82 17.41 25.47
CA SER A 112 19.83 18.29 26.64
C SER A 112 19.79 17.47 27.94
N ALA A 113 18.90 16.49 28.03
CA ALA A 113 18.80 15.58 29.18
C ALA A 113 20.08 14.73 29.39
N LEU A 114 20.74 14.31 28.31
CA LEU A 114 22.03 13.61 28.42
C LEU A 114 23.13 14.52 28.98
N ALA A 115 23.18 15.79 28.55
CA ALA A 115 24.13 16.76 29.08
C ALA A 115 23.89 17.06 30.57
N GLU A 116 22.63 17.17 30.99
CA GLU A 116 22.25 17.33 32.40
C GLU A 116 22.67 16.11 33.22
N ARG A 117 22.36 14.90 32.74
CA ARG A 117 22.78 13.64 33.39
C ARG A 117 24.29 13.59 33.59
N ASP A 118 25.07 13.93 32.56
CA ASP A 118 26.54 13.89 32.63
C ASP A 118 27.10 14.93 33.61
N THR A 119 26.42 16.08 33.74
CA THR A 119 26.74 17.10 34.74
C THR A 119 26.48 16.59 36.15
N LEU A 120 25.30 16.03 36.40
CA LEU A 120 24.93 15.46 37.69
C LEU A 120 25.84 14.30 38.10
N LEU A 121 26.29 13.46 37.15
CA LEU A 121 27.26 12.40 37.44
C LEU A 121 28.60 12.95 37.91
N LYS A 122 29.08 14.05 37.33
CA LYS A 122 30.31 14.71 37.77
C LYS A 122 30.16 15.32 39.16
N GLU A 123 29.05 16.00 39.41
CA GLU A 123 28.75 16.57 40.73
C GLU A 123 28.64 15.48 41.80
N LYS A 124 27.99 14.37 41.48
CA LYS A 124 27.91 13.21 42.38
C LYS A 124 29.29 12.69 42.76
N LEU A 125 30.17 12.46 41.78
CA LEU A 125 31.54 11.99 42.06
C LEU A 125 32.33 12.99 42.91
N ALA A 126 32.22 14.29 42.60
CA ALA A 126 32.87 15.33 43.38
C ALA A 126 32.37 15.37 44.83
N LEU A 127 31.07 15.17 45.05
CA LEU A 127 30.49 15.07 46.40
C LEU A 127 30.94 13.80 47.13
N GLU A 128 31.01 12.66 46.45
CA GLU A 128 31.54 11.42 47.04
C GLU A 128 32.98 11.61 47.52
N ASP A 129 33.83 12.26 46.72
CA ASP A 129 35.21 12.60 47.09
C ASP A 129 35.26 13.59 48.27
N GLN A 130 34.44 14.65 48.24
CA GLN A 130 34.37 15.62 49.33
C GLN A 130 33.96 14.98 50.65
N VAL A 131 32.95 14.10 50.65
CA VAL A 131 32.50 13.40 51.86
C VAL A 131 33.61 12.50 52.41
N CYS A 132 34.37 11.81 51.55
CA CYS A 132 35.51 11.02 51.97
C CYS A 132 36.58 11.90 52.64
N GLN A 133 36.94 13.02 52.00
CA GLN A 133 37.94 13.97 52.51
C GLN A 133 37.52 14.58 53.86
N GLU A 134 36.27 15.02 54.01
CA GLU A 134 35.76 15.59 55.27
C GLU A 134 35.79 14.57 56.40
N ARG A 135 35.44 13.30 56.13
CA ARG A 135 35.51 12.22 57.12
C ARG A 135 36.94 11.92 57.54
N GLU A 136 37.85 11.83 56.58
CA GLU A 136 39.28 11.60 56.86
C GLU A 136 39.87 12.72 57.72
N LEU A 137 39.60 13.98 57.34
CA LEU A 137 40.05 15.16 58.09
C LEU A 137 39.47 15.16 59.52
N GLY A 138 38.17 14.89 59.68
CA GLY A 138 37.54 14.82 60.99
C GLY A 138 38.14 13.72 61.87
N PHE A 139 38.47 12.57 61.28
CA PHE A 139 39.14 11.48 61.98
C PHE A 139 40.55 11.85 62.43
N GLN A 140 41.36 12.43 61.54
CA GLN A 140 42.72 12.92 61.85
C GLN A 140 42.69 13.99 62.95
N GLN A 141 41.75 14.93 62.89
CA GLN A 141 41.54 15.92 63.94
C GLN A 141 41.21 15.27 65.28
N GLY A 142 40.33 14.26 65.29
CA GLY A 142 39.97 13.50 66.50
C GLY A 142 41.19 12.80 67.14
N ILE A 143 42.01 12.13 66.33
CA ILE A 143 43.28 11.53 66.80
C ILE A 143 44.21 12.60 67.37
N GLY A 144 44.39 13.72 66.66
CA GLY A 144 45.24 14.82 67.12
C GLY A 144 44.80 15.40 68.47
N GLN A 145 43.49 15.54 68.69
CA GLN A 145 42.94 15.95 69.98
C GLN A 145 43.21 14.92 71.08
N CYS A 146 43.02 13.63 70.80
CA CYS A 146 43.30 12.56 71.77
C CYS A 146 44.77 12.54 72.18
N HIS A 147 45.69 12.69 71.22
CA HIS A 147 47.11 12.82 71.51
C HIS A 147 47.41 14.01 72.41
N TYR A 148 46.86 15.19 72.10
CA TYR A 148 47.06 16.40 72.89
C TYR A 148 46.59 16.27 74.34
N PHE A 149 45.41 15.70 74.58
CA PHE A 149 44.84 15.60 75.93
C PHE A 149 45.37 14.39 76.73
N TYR A 150 45.71 13.29 76.07
CA TYR A 150 45.96 12.00 76.73
C TYR A 150 47.31 11.36 76.39
N ASN A 151 48.17 12.02 75.60
CA ASN A 151 49.43 11.47 75.08
C ASN A 151 49.27 10.13 74.31
N THR A 152 48.10 9.90 73.71
CA THR A 152 47.84 8.72 72.88
C THR A 152 48.81 8.69 71.68
N PRO A 153 49.53 7.59 71.40
CA PRO A 153 50.46 7.54 70.26
C PRO A 153 49.76 7.88 68.93
N LEU A 154 50.40 8.66 68.06
CA LEU A 154 49.81 9.03 66.75
C LEU A 154 50.00 7.93 65.68
N GLU A 155 51.01 7.09 65.84
CA GLU A 155 51.38 6.02 64.90
C GLU A 155 51.27 4.64 65.56
N ASP A 156 50.23 4.39 66.36
CA ASP A 156 49.99 3.04 66.89
C ASP A 156 49.57 2.11 65.73
N PRO A 157 50.24 0.98 65.51
CA PRO A 157 49.84 0.01 64.47
C PRO A 157 48.44 -0.60 64.71
N ASN A 158 47.85 -0.40 65.89
CA ASN A 158 46.46 -0.75 66.19
C ASN A 158 45.45 0.33 65.76
N PHE A 159 45.88 1.52 65.31
CA PHE A 159 45.02 2.51 64.66
C PHE A 159 44.90 2.21 63.17
N ASP A 160 44.23 1.10 62.85
CA ASP A 160 43.91 0.72 61.48
C ASP A 160 42.40 0.87 61.26
N ILE A 161 41.99 1.88 60.47
CA ILE A 161 40.58 2.18 60.17
C ILE A 161 39.92 1.04 59.38
N MET A 162 40.73 0.21 58.71
CA MET A 162 40.24 -0.97 57.98
C MET A 162 40.03 -2.18 58.89
N LYS A 163 40.12 -2.02 60.21
CA LYS A 163 39.85 -3.08 61.19
C LYS A 163 38.75 -2.67 62.17
N LEU A 164 37.80 -3.58 62.40
CA LEU A 164 36.79 -3.45 63.45
C LEU A 164 37.24 -4.16 64.72
N PHE A 165 36.92 -3.57 65.88
CA PHE A 165 37.14 -4.21 67.17
C PHE A 165 35.95 -5.09 67.53
N VAL A 166 36.13 -6.42 67.47
CA VAL A 166 35.10 -7.42 67.81
C VAL A 166 35.70 -8.38 68.85
N ASP A 167 34.99 -8.57 69.96
CA ASP A 167 35.37 -9.50 71.05
C ASP A 167 36.82 -9.38 71.54
N GLY A 168 37.29 -8.14 71.71
CA GLY A 168 38.64 -7.87 72.24
C GLY A 168 39.76 -7.98 71.21
N LYS A 169 39.45 -8.16 69.91
CA LYS A 169 40.44 -8.27 68.82
C LYS A 169 40.10 -7.35 67.65
N LEU A 170 41.13 -6.82 66.98
CA LEU A 170 40.98 -6.13 65.70
C LEU A 170 40.83 -7.13 64.55
N VAL A 171 39.84 -6.95 63.67
CA VAL A 171 39.51 -7.81 62.53
C VAL A 171 39.37 -6.99 61.25
N ASP A 172 39.98 -7.42 60.14
CA ASP A 172 39.93 -6.71 58.85
C ASP A 172 38.51 -6.63 58.25
N LEU A 173 38.13 -5.44 57.79
CA LEU A 173 36.86 -5.13 57.13
C LEU A 173 36.76 -5.72 55.71
N GLY A 174 37.88 -6.06 55.07
CA GLY A 174 37.94 -6.57 53.69
C GLY A 174 37.56 -8.06 53.51
N GLY A 175 37.16 -8.74 54.59
CA GLY A 175 36.90 -10.19 54.61
C GLY A 175 35.52 -10.66 54.13
N SER A 176 34.73 -9.83 53.45
CA SER A 176 33.42 -10.24 52.90
C SER A 176 33.37 -10.08 51.37
N ALA A 177 33.71 -11.18 50.69
CA ALA A 177 33.28 -11.60 49.34
C ALA A 177 33.60 -10.67 48.14
N SER A 178 34.72 -10.98 47.49
CA SER A 178 34.78 -10.96 46.02
C SER A 178 33.83 -12.06 45.50
N PRO A 179 32.92 -11.79 44.54
CA PRO A 179 32.08 -12.84 43.96
C PRO A 179 32.95 -13.67 43.03
N THR A 180 33.44 -14.82 43.51
CA THR A 180 34.05 -15.82 42.63
C THR A 180 32.93 -16.62 42.00
N ALA A 181 32.98 -16.72 40.67
CA ALA A 181 31.97 -17.31 39.82
C ALA A 181 31.89 -18.85 39.91
N GLU A 182 30.71 -19.35 39.52
CA GLU A 182 30.36 -20.69 39.02
C GLU A 182 30.01 -21.82 40.02
N GLU A 183 28.71 -22.13 40.09
CA GLU A 183 28.18 -23.45 39.69
C GLU A 183 26.67 -23.40 39.39
N THR A 184 26.33 -23.57 38.10
CA THR A 184 25.30 -24.48 37.51
C THR A 184 23.99 -24.71 38.30
N SER A 185 22.75 -24.42 37.85
CA SER A 185 22.01 -24.76 36.61
C SER A 185 20.53 -24.28 36.78
N PRO A 186 19.62 -24.41 35.79
CA PRO A 186 19.71 -24.19 34.34
C PRO A 186 18.72 -23.12 33.85
N ILE A 187 18.96 -22.65 32.64
CA ILE A 187 18.07 -21.83 31.81
C ILE A 187 16.85 -22.66 31.36
N PRO A 188 15.62 -22.10 31.37
CA PRO A 188 14.60 -22.45 30.40
C PRO A 188 14.44 -21.32 29.38
N THR A 189 14.93 -21.57 28.18
CA THR A 189 14.56 -20.90 26.94
C THR A 189 14.56 -22.06 25.95
N THR A 190 13.45 -22.49 25.36
CA THR A 190 12.66 -21.75 24.36
C THR A 190 11.49 -22.66 23.98
N ALA A 191 10.29 -22.13 23.69
CA ALA A 191 9.45 -22.61 22.59
C ALA A 191 8.23 -21.71 22.37
N ALA A 192 8.37 -20.73 21.47
CA ALA A 192 7.34 -20.44 20.49
C ALA A 192 8.06 -20.46 19.13
N PRO A 193 7.67 -21.35 18.23
CA PRO A 193 6.96 -20.85 17.06
C PRO A 193 5.88 -21.81 16.55
N ALA A 194 4.75 -21.26 16.13
CA ALA A 194 3.91 -21.88 15.10
C ALA A 194 3.08 -20.79 14.43
N ASP A 195 3.64 -20.32 13.33
CA ASP A 195 2.96 -20.06 12.07
C ASP A 195 1.45 -20.40 12.05
N ALA A 196 0.64 -19.41 11.70
CA ALA A 196 -0.75 -19.57 11.31
C ALA A 196 -0.95 -18.86 9.98
N THR A 197 -1.14 -19.64 8.91
CA THR A 197 -1.80 -19.21 7.67
C THR A 197 -2.92 -20.22 7.32
N PRO A 198 -3.87 -19.89 6.41
CA PRO A 198 -5.31 -19.91 6.66
C PRO A 198 -6.05 -21.04 5.91
N PRO A 199 -7.38 -21.11 6.09
CA PRO A 199 -8.28 -21.26 4.93
C PRO A 199 -9.25 -20.08 4.75
#